data_AF-A0A8T4KS66-F1
#
_entry.id   AF-A0A8T4KS66-F1
#
_cell.length_a   1.000
_cell.length_b   1.000
_cell.length_c   1.000
_cell.angle_alpha   90.00
_cell.angle_beta   90.00
_cell.angle_gamma   90.00
#
_symmetry.space_group_name_H-M   'P 1'
#
loop_
_entity.id
_entity.type
_entity.pdbx_description
1 polymer ?
#
loop_
_entity_poly.entity_id
_entity_poly.type
_entity_poly.pdbx_seq_one_letter_code
_entity_poly.pdbx_strand_id
1 'polypeptide(L)'
;MEYVIGAILIAFGILSIYFSIEQRGTVLKDAHLMIILVIGILSIFGGGWIYVSKLTLGFILKKLFALFLAGLGFFLVVGFPDITDYQKEGMGKAGIFIGIVLCILGVWLLVA
;
A
#
# COMPACT_ATOMS: atom_id res chain seq x y z
N MET A 1 8.60 -1.09 7.48
CA MET A 1 9.34 -2.03 6.60
C MET A 1 8.86 -3.47 6.72
N GLU A 2 8.58 -3.98 7.93
CA GLU A 2 8.15 -5.38 8.15
C GLU A 2 6.89 -5.79 7.37
N TYR A 3 5.91 -4.90 7.22
CA TYR A 3 4.71 -5.14 6.40
C TYR A 3 5.01 -5.26 4.90
N VAL A 4 5.99 -4.49 4.40
CA VAL A 4 6.44 -4.58 3.01
C VAL A 4 7.09 -5.95 2.78
N ILE A 5 7.88 -6.43 3.74
CA ILE A 5 8.47 -7.78 3.72
C ILE A 5 7.37 -8.85 3.76
N GLY A 6 6.35 -8.68 4.60
CA GLY A 6 5.18 -9.58 4.64
C GLY A 6 4.41 -9.62 3.31
N ALA A 7 4.19 -8.47 2.68
CA ALA A 7 3.53 -8.38 1.38
C ALA A 7 4.36 -9.02 0.26
N ILE A 8 5.68 -8.82 0.27
CA ILE A 8 6.62 -9.45 -0.67
C ILE A 8 6.60 -10.99 -0.49
N LEU A 9 6.59 -11.49 0.75
CA LEU A 9 6.53 -12.93 1.04
C LEU A 9 5.22 -13.56 0.55
N ILE A 10 4.09 -12.88 0.74
CA ILE A 10 2.79 -13.34 0.23
C ILE A 10 2.80 -13.34 -1.31
N ALA A 11 3.26 -12.25 -1.94
CA ALA A 11 3.35 -12.15 -3.40
C ALA A 11 4.26 -13.23 -3.99
N PHE A 12 5.43 -13.46 -3.38
CA PHE A 12 6.36 -14.51 -3.77
C PHE A 12 5.72 -15.90 -3.66
N GLY A 13 5.00 -16.18 -2.57
CA GLY A 13 4.33 -17.46 -2.40
C GLY A 13 3.19 -17.69 -3.40
N ILE A 14 2.39 -16.67 -3.72
CA ILE A 14 1.36 -16.74 -4.76
C ILE A 14 2.00 -17.01 -6.13
N LEU A 15 3.10 -16.32 -6.44
CA LEU A 15 3.80 -16.42 -7.71
C LEU A 15 4.52 -17.78 -7.87
N SER A 16 5.05 -18.33 -6.78
CA SER A 16 5.58 -19.69 -6.70
C SER A 16 4.53 -20.76 -7.02
N ILE A 17 3.31 -20.61 -6.48
CA ILE A 17 2.17 -21.50 -6.77
C ILE A 17 1.74 -21.36 -8.23
N TYR A 18 1.66 -20.13 -8.75
CA TYR A 18 1.30 -19.87 -10.15
C TYR A 18 2.27 -20.55 -11.12
N PHE A 19 3.58 -20.37 -10.96
CA PHE A 19 4.58 -21.02 -11.81
C PHE A 19 4.59 -22.55 -11.66
N SER A 20 4.28 -23.06 -10.47
CA SER A 20 4.13 -24.51 -10.26
C SER A 20 2.95 -25.10 -11.03
N ILE A 21 1.86 -24.35 -11.18
CA ILE A 21 0.70 -24.75 -11.98
C ILE A 21 1.02 -24.66 -13.47
N GLU A 22 1.75 -23.63 -13.91
CA GLU A 22 2.12 -23.42 -15.31
C GLU A 22 3.13 -24.47 -15.82
N GLN A 23 4.04 -24.93 -14.96
CA GLN A 23 5.03 -25.97 -15.29
C GLN A 23 4.48 -27.40 -15.25
N ARG A 24 3.19 -27.57 -14.93
CA ARG A 24 2.48 -28.86 -14.82
C ARG A 24 2.33 -29.49 -16.22
N GLY A 25 3.40 -30.14 -16.68
CA GLY A 25 3.53 -30.70 -18.03
C GLY A 25 4.96 -30.75 -18.58
N THR A 26 5.93 -30.14 -17.89
CA THR A 26 7.36 -30.24 -18.21
C THR A 26 8.06 -31.31 -17.37
N VAL A 27 9.23 -31.80 -17.81
CA VAL A 27 10.03 -32.87 -17.17
C VAL A 27 10.69 -32.41 -15.84
N LEU A 28 9.97 -31.65 -15.02
CA LEU A 28 10.35 -31.42 -13.64
C LEU A 28 9.90 -32.63 -12.82
N LYS A 29 10.84 -33.28 -12.15
CA LYS A 29 10.53 -34.36 -11.19
C LYS A 29 9.52 -33.82 -10.16
N ASP A 30 8.42 -34.54 -9.96
CA ASP A 30 7.32 -34.18 -9.04
C ASP A 30 7.80 -33.71 -7.65
N ALA A 31 8.93 -34.26 -7.17
CA ALA A 31 9.56 -33.85 -5.92
C ALA A 31 9.99 -32.37 -5.88
N HIS A 32 10.50 -31.81 -6.97
CA HIS A 32 10.92 -30.40 -7.04
C HIS A 32 9.70 -29.46 -7.06
N LEU A 33 8.67 -29.83 -7.82
CA LEU A 33 7.38 -29.12 -7.83
C LEU A 33 6.74 -29.09 -6.44
N MET A 34 6.78 -30.22 -5.72
CA MET A 34 6.27 -30.31 -4.35
C MET A 34 7.04 -29.40 -3.38
N ILE A 35 8.38 -29.32 -3.49
CA ILE A 35 9.21 -28.43 -2.67
C ILE A 35 8.86 -26.97 -2.92
N ILE A 36 8.72 -26.55 -4.18
CA ILE A 36 8.37 -25.17 -4.57
C ILE A 36 6.99 -24.77 -4.00
N LEU A 37 6.02 -25.68 -4.09
CA LEU A 37 4.68 -25.50 -3.51
C LEU A 37 4.73 -25.35 -1.99
N VAL A 38 5.48 -26.20 -1.30
CA VAL A 38 5.63 -26.13 0.17
C VAL A 38 6.29 -24.81 0.58
N ILE A 39 7.35 -24.38 -0.11
CA ILE A 39 8.01 -23.09 0.14
C ILE A 39 7.03 -21.93 -0.13
N GLY A 40 6.24 -22.01 -1.21
CA GLY A 40 5.23 -21.01 -1.53
C GLY A 40 4.17 -20.88 -0.44
N ILE A 41 3.62 -21.99 0.03
CA ILE A 41 2.64 -22.04 1.12
C ILE A 41 3.26 -21.48 2.41
N LEU A 42 4.47 -21.90 2.79
CA LEU A 42 5.16 -21.38 3.97
C LEU A 42 5.42 -19.87 3.87
N SER A 43 5.73 -19.36 2.68
CA SER A 43 5.93 -17.92 2.44
C SER A 43 4.63 -17.14 2.62
N ILE A 44 3.49 -17.66 2.13
CA ILE A 44 2.18 -17.05 2.34
C ILE A 44 1.81 -17.06 3.83
N PHE A 45 1.96 -18.19 4.51
CA PHE A 45 1.66 -18.30 5.95
C PHE A 45 2.58 -17.40 6.79
N GLY A 46 3.87 -17.36 6.49
CA GLY A 46 4.83 -16.49 7.17
C GLY A 46 4.53 -15.01 6.97
N GLY A 47 4.29 -14.59 5.72
CA GLY A 47 3.92 -13.20 5.42
C GLY A 47 2.56 -12.81 6.01
N GLY A 48 1.59 -13.73 6.00
CA GLY A 48 0.28 -13.56 6.64
C GLY A 48 0.38 -13.43 8.15
N TRP A 49 1.22 -14.24 8.80
CA TRP A 49 1.46 -14.16 10.24
C TRP A 49 2.10 -12.84 10.66
N ILE A 50 3.07 -12.33 9.89
CA ILE A 50 3.67 -11.01 10.10
C ILE A 50 2.59 -9.91 10.01
N TYR A 51 1.66 -10.04 9.07
CA TYR A 51 0.54 -9.11 8.95
C TYR A 51 -0.40 -9.18 10.16
N VAL A 52 -0.89 -10.37 10.52
CA VAL A 52 -1.88 -10.56 11.59
C VAL A 52 -1.32 -10.20 12.96
N SER A 53 -0.08 -10.61 13.27
CA SER A 53 0.56 -10.33 14.57
C SER A 53 0.84 -8.84 14.82
N LYS A 54 0.83 -8.02 13.76
CA LYS A 54 1.18 -6.59 13.81
C LYS A 54 0.04 -5.68 13.37
N LEU A 55 -1.12 -6.24 12.99
CA LEU A 55 -2.33 -5.52 12.60
C LEU A 55 -3.11 -5.10 13.85
N THR A 56 -2.62 -4.06 14.53
CA THR A 56 -3.40 -3.42 15.59
C THR A 56 -4.46 -2.50 14.96
N LEU A 57 -5.67 -2.47 15.49
CA LEU A 57 -6.76 -1.60 15.00
C LEU A 57 -6.32 -0.12 14.84
N GLY A 58 -5.46 0.35 15.75
CA GLY A 58 -4.87 1.69 15.71
C GLY A 58 -3.97 1.95 14.50
N PHE A 59 -3.29 0.93 13.97
CA PHE A 59 -2.48 1.06 12.74
C PHE A 59 -3.37 1.25 11.52
N ILE A 60 -4.44 0.46 11.38
CA ILE A 60 -5.42 0.59 10.30
C ILE A 60 -6.07 1.98 10.33
N LEU A 61 -6.53 2.41 11.51
CA LEU A 61 -7.12 3.73 11.70
C LEU A 61 -6.13 4.85 11.34
N LYS A 62 -4.86 4.74 11.74
CA LYS A 62 -3.81 5.70 11.38
C LYS A 62 -3.62 5.78 9.87
N LYS A 63 -3.60 4.64 9.16
CA LYS A 63 -3.44 4.61 7.69
C LYS A 63 -4.66 5.13 6.95
N LEU A 64 -5.87 4.82 7.42
CA LEU A 64 -7.12 5.40 6.88
C LEU A 64 -7.16 6.91 7.08
N PHE A 65 -6.80 7.39 8.27
CA PHE A 65 -6.73 8.82 8.56
C PHE A 65 -5.67 9.53 7.71
N ALA A 66 -4.51 8.90 7.52
CA ALA A 66 -3.44 9.39 6.65
C ALA A 66 -3.92 9.51 5.19
N LEU A 67 -4.64 8.50 4.69
CA LEU A 67 -5.24 8.50 3.36
C LEU A 67 -6.28 9.61 3.20
N PHE A 68 -7.12 9.80 4.22
CA PHE A 68 -8.10 10.89 4.26
C PHE A 68 -7.44 12.27 4.22
N LEU A 69 -6.39 12.49 5.03
CA LEU A 69 -5.60 13.73 5.04
C LEU A 69 -4.95 14.01 3.69
N ALA A 70 -4.35 13.00 3.07
CA ALA A 70 -3.74 13.12 1.74
C ALA A 70 -4.79 13.43 0.67
N GLY A 71 -5.96 12.78 0.72
CA GLY A 71 -7.07 13.04 -0.20
C GLY A 71 -7.68 14.43 -0.03
N LEU A 72 -7.84 14.90 1.21
CA LEU A 72 -8.35 16.24 1.52
C LEU A 72 -7.34 17.32 1.09
N GLY A 73 -6.05 17.08 1.32
CA GLY A 73 -4.99 17.95 0.81
C GLY A 73 -4.99 18.03 -0.72
N PHE A 74 -5.11 16.88 -1.39
CA PHE A 74 -5.17 16.82 -2.85
C PHE A 74 -6.39 17.55 -3.41
N PHE A 75 -7.54 17.39 -2.76
CA PHE A 75 -8.76 18.13 -3.11
C PHE A 75 -8.58 19.64 -2.95
N LEU A 76 -7.89 20.11 -1.91
CA LEU A 76 -7.61 21.54 -1.74
C LEU A 76 -6.61 22.09 -2.76
N VAL A 77 -5.71 21.27 -3.29
CA VAL A 77 -4.76 21.69 -4.33
C VAL A 77 -5.40 21.71 -5.72
N VAL A 78 -6.19 20.68 -6.05
CA VAL A 78 -6.72 20.49 -7.41
C VAL A 78 -8.15 21.01 -7.56
N GLY A 79 -8.94 20.94 -6.48
CA GLY A 79 -10.36 21.31 -6.47
C GLY A 79 -10.64 22.75 -6.11
N PHE A 80 -9.63 23.54 -5.68
CA PHE A 80 -9.82 24.98 -5.51
C PHE A 80 -9.85 25.67 -6.88
N PRO A 81 -10.97 26.32 -7.25
CA PRO A 81 -11.10 26.93 -8.57
C PRO A 81 -10.16 28.13 -8.72
N ASP A 82 -9.70 28.38 -9.96
CA ASP A 82 -9.14 29.66 -10.38
C ASP A 82 -10.26 30.70 -10.31
N ILE A 83 -10.33 31.46 -9.21
CA ILE A 83 -11.38 32.47 -9.05
C ILE A 83 -10.82 33.84 -9.43
N THR A 84 -11.51 34.52 -10.35
CA THR A 84 -11.14 35.78 -11.02
C THR A 84 -11.16 37.04 -10.14
N ASP A 85 -11.59 36.96 -8.87
CA ASP A 85 -11.57 38.11 -7.95
C ASP A 85 -10.27 38.14 -7.14
N TYR A 86 -9.59 39.29 -7.08
CA TYR A 86 -8.28 39.47 -6.41
C TYR A 86 -8.28 39.04 -4.92
N GLN A 87 -9.39 39.26 -4.19
CA GLN A 87 -9.54 38.76 -2.81
C GLN A 87 -9.68 37.24 -2.74
N LYS A 88 -10.30 36.63 -3.74
CA LYS A 88 -10.46 35.18 -3.83
C LYS A 88 -9.20 34.49 -4.36
N GLU A 89 -8.36 35.20 -5.12
CA GLU A 89 -7.04 34.73 -5.56
C GLU A 89 -6.09 34.50 -4.37
N GLY A 90 -6.10 35.41 -3.38
CA GLY A 90 -5.36 35.25 -2.13
C GLY A 90 -5.86 34.07 -1.28
N MET A 91 -7.17 33.88 -1.21
CA MET A 91 -7.77 32.72 -0.53
C MET A 91 -7.49 31.40 -1.26
N GLY A 92 -7.45 31.40 -2.59
CA GLY A 92 -7.07 30.24 -3.39
C GLY A 92 -5.62 29.82 -3.16
N LYS A 93 -4.68 30.78 -3.16
CA LYS A 93 -3.26 30.52 -2.85
C LYS A 93 -3.07 29.98 -1.43
N ALA A 94 -3.81 30.50 -0.45
CA ALA A 94 -3.79 29.98 0.92
C ALA A 94 -4.38 28.56 1.01
N GLY A 95 -5.48 28.28 0.30
CA GLY A 95 -6.09 26.95 0.21
C GLY A 95 -5.15 25.91 -0.40
N ILE A 96 -4.48 26.25 -1.49
CA ILE A 96 -3.46 25.40 -2.13
C ILE A 96 -2.29 25.14 -1.17
N PHE A 97 -1.81 26.17 -0.47
CA PHE A 97 -0.73 26.01 0.51
C PHE A 97 -1.12 25.06 1.65
N ILE A 98 -2.31 25.24 2.23
CA ILE A 98 -2.87 24.34 3.25
C ILE A 98 -3.00 22.92 2.68
N GLY A 99 -3.48 22.78 1.44
CA GLY A 99 -3.60 21.51 0.75
C GLY A 99 -2.26 20.78 0.61
N ILE A 100 -1.20 21.48 0.22
CA ILE A 100 0.16 20.93 0.12
C ILE A 100 0.65 20.46 1.50
N VAL A 101 0.46 21.25 2.55
CA VAL A 101 0.85 20.86 3.92
C VAL A 101 0.10 19.59 4.36
N LEU A 102 -1.20 19.50 4.09
CA LEU A 102 -2.01 18.32 4.40
C LEU A 102 -1.60 17.09 3.59
N CYS A 103 -1.24 17.26 2.32
CA CYS A 103 -0.66 16.19 1.50
C CYS A 103 0.66 15.69 2.09
N ILE A 104 1.57 16.58 2.46
CA ILE A 104 2.86 16.21 3.06
C ILE A 104 2.64 15.44 4.37
N LEU A 105 1.75 15.93 5.24
CA LEU A 105 1.42 15.26 6.50
C LEU A 105 0.74 13.90 6.28
N GLY A 106 -0.18 13.80 5.33
CA GLY A 106 -0.85 12.57 4.97
C GLY A 106 0.11 11.51 4.41
N VAL A 107 0.99 11.90 3.48
CA VAL A 107 2.03 11.01 2.94
C VAL A 107 3.02 10.59 4.03
N TRP A 108 3.44 11.51 4.89
CA TRP A 108 4.31 11.18 6.01
C TRP A 108 3.67 10.16 6.96
N LEU A 109 2.39 10.32 7.31
CA LEU A 109 1.64 9.35 8.11
C LEU A 109 1.40 8.00 7.40
N LEU A 110 1.34 7.99 6.07
CA LEU A 110 1.27 6.76 5.27
C LEU A 110 2.61 6.00 5.32
N VAL A 111 3.73 6.70 5.42
CA VAL A 111 5.06 6.09 5.55
C VAL A 111 5.37 5.70 6.99
N ALA A 112 4.97 6.51 7.98
CA ALA A 112 5.24 6.34 9.42
C ALA A 112 4.31 5.34 10.12
#